data_AF-A0AAW1JS39-F1
#
_entry.id   AF-A0AAW1JS39-F1
#
_cell.length_a   1.000
_cell.length_b   1.000
_cell.length_c   1.000
_cell.angle_alpha   90.00
_cell.angle_beta   90.00
_cell.angle_gamma   90.00
#
_symmetry.space_group_name_H-M   'P 1'
#
loop_
_entity.id
_entity.type
_entity.pdbx_description
1 polymer ?
#
loop_
_entity_poly.entity_id
_entity_poly.type
_entity_poly.pdbx_seq_one_letter_code
_entity_poly.pdbx_strand_id
1 'polypeptide(L)'
;MVNVKALLIPFLLSILLLPLVLSKSSDGLFRIGLKKRKLDRNSRVAAQLGSNDRKMLKSFIPNYLLGDYRDVNGTDIVALKNYMDAQYFGEIGIGTPPQKFTVVFDTGSSNLWVPSSKCYFSIACYFHSYYKSRASRTYKKRKYAAIKYGTGAISGFFSKDNVEVGDVIVKNQEFIEATSEPGIIFAVAHFDGILGLGFQEISVGNAVPVWNNMIKQGLIKEPVFSFWLNRNPQAEEGGEIVFGGVDPNHFLGTHTYAPVTRKGYWQFDMGDVLIGGKTTGYCSGGCAAIADSGTSLLAGPTAIITQINHAIRASGVRNNECKAVVKQYGQTMVDLLISQESPEKVCSRIGLCTFDGKKSVSMGIESVLDKEHSENSPGGSRDSMCSVCEMSVVWMQNQLHQNVTQERAISHVDELCERMPNQIGETVVDCNNLSRMPSVAFTIAGKQFELSPEEYVLKIGTGSAAQCISGFTAMDIPPPRGPLWILGDIFMGRYHTVFDFGNLRVGFAEAA
;
A
#
# COMPACT_ATOMS: atom_id res chain seq x y z
N MET A 1 -0.77 4.24 75.47
CA MET A 1 -0.17 2.92 75.16
C MET A 1 -1.25 1.85 75.30
N VAL A 2 -1.89 1.46 74.19
CA VAL A 2 -2.58 0.17 74.02
C VAL A 2 -2.41 -0.22 72.55
N ASN A 3 -2.01 -1.47 72.34
CA ASN A 3 -1.58 -2.10 71.09
C ASN A 3 -2.70 -2.19 70.03
N VAL A 4 -2.49 -1.58 68.86
CA VAL A 4 -3.29 -1.85 67.64
C VAL A 4 -2.40 -2.62 66.65
N LYS A 5 -2.11 -3.88 66.97
CA LYS A 5 -1.45 -4.85 66.07
C LYS A 5 -2.23 -6.16 66.12
N ALA A 6 -3.46 -6.17 65.60
CA ALA A 6 -4.21 -7.39 65.32
C ALA A 6 -5.50 -7.11 64.54
N LEU A 7 -5.42 -6.51 63.33
CA LEU A 7 -6.61 -6.41 62.47
C LEU A 7 -6.34 -6.23 60.97
N LEU A 8 -5.14 -6.59 60.48
CA LEU A 8 -4.77 -6.45 59.07
C LEU A 8 -4.56 -7.78 58.33
N ILE A 9 -4.90 -8.92 58.92
CA ILE A 9 -4.55 -10.24 58.36
C ILE A 9 -5.67 -10.97 57.59
N PRO A 10 -6.99 -10.68 57.69
CA PRO A 10 -7.95 -11.39 56.83
C PRO A 10 -8.22 -10.71 55.48
N PHE A 11 -7.79 -9.46 55.26
CA PHE A 11 -8.11 -8.73 54.01
C PHE A 11 -7.06 -8.87 52.90
N LEU A 12 -5.88 -9.43 53.20
CA LEU A 12 -4.80 -9.64 52.22
C LEU A 12 -4.79 -11.05 51.60
N LEU A 13 -5.62 -11.97 52.09
CA LEU A 13 -5.69 -13.35 51.58
C LEU A 13 -6.86 -13.62 50.61
N SER A 14 -7.82 -12.69 50.47
CA SER A 14 -8.91 -12.83 49.48
C SER A 14 -8.56 -12.29 48.09
N ILE A 15 -7.45 -11.55 47.94
CA ILE A 15 -6.99 -10.99 46.65
C ILE A 15 -6.01 -11.95 45.94
N LEU A 16 -5.52 -12.99 46.61
CA LEU A 16 -4.56 -13.97 46.07
C LEU A 16 -5.20 -15.22 45.44
N LEU A 17 -6.53 -15.28 45.32
CA LEU A 17 -7.28 -16.41 44.77
C LEU A 17 -8.25 -16.02 43.63
N LEU A 18 -8.05 -14.87 42.99
CA LEU A 18 -8.57 -14.67 41.64
C LEU A 18 -7.55 -15.30 40.68
N PRO A 19 -7.82 -16.46 40.07
CA PRO A 19 -7.05 -16.82 38.90
C PRO A 19 -7.24 -15.67 37.91
N LEU A 20 -6.15 -15.05 37.45
CA LEU A 20 -6.16 -14.41 36.14
C LEU A 20 -6.52 -15.53 35.17
N VAL A 21 -7.82 -15.68 34.91
CA VAL A 21 -8.31 -16.47 33.78
C VAL A 21 -7.97 -15.65 32.55
N LEU A 22 -6.70 -15.70 32.16
CA LEU A 22 -6.30 -15.48 30.78
C LEU A 22 -6.90 -16.66 30.02
N SER A 23 -8.05 -16.39 29.38
CA SER A 23 -8.69 -17.33 28.47
C SER A 23 -7.73 -17.60 27.33
N LYS A 24 -7.00 -18.71 27.40
CA LYS A 24 -6.36 -19.29 26.23
C LYS A 24 -7.50 -19.69 25.31
N SER A 25 -7.68 -18.98 24.20
CA SER A 25 -8.73 -19.29 23.23
C SER A 25 -8.67 -20.77 22.86
N SER A 26 -9.75 -21.50 23.14
CA SER A 26 -9.82 -22.96 22.95
C SER A 26 -9.84 -23.38 21.48
N ASP A 27 -9.91 -22.41 20.56
CA ASP A 27 -9.95 -22.62 19.10
C ASP A 27 -8.56 -22.79 18.46
N GLY A 28 -7.48 -22.49 19.20
CA GLY A 28 -6.10 -22.56 18.68
C GLY A 28 -5.74 -21.42 17.73
N LEU A 29 -6.53 -20.35 17.70
CA LEU A 29 -6.26 -19.12 16.95
C LEU A 29 -5.40 -18.17 17.78
N PHE A 30 -4.41 -17.54 17.14
CA PHE A 30 -3.59 -16.50 17.76
C PHE A 30 -4.05 -15.14 17.30
N ARG A 31 -4.59 -14.35 18.23
CA ARG A 31 -5.28 -13.10 17.97
C ARG A 31 -4.47 -11.92 18.45
N ILE A 32 -4.38 -10.89 17.62
CA ILE A 32 -3.66 -9.66 17.93
C ILE A 32 -4.59 -8.50 17.66
N GLY A 33 -5.01 -7.83 18.73
CA GLY A 33 -5.76 -6.59 18.63
C GLY A 33 -4.91 -5.50 17.97
N LEU A 34 -5.48 -4.85 16.95
CA LEU A 34 -4.92 -3.69 16.28
C LEU A 34 -5.53 -2.42 16.86
N LYS A 35 -4.67 -1.43 17.07
CA LYS A 35 -5.10 -0.07 17.40
C LYS A 35 -5.18 0.75 16.12
N LYS A 36 -6.34 1.36 15.90
CA LYS A 36 -6.54 2.32 14.82
C LYS A 36 -6.17 3.72 15.31
N ARG A 37 -5.32 4.42 14.57
CA ARG A 37 -5.09 5.86 14.77
C ARG A 37 -5.66 6.63 13.59
N LYS A 38 -6.35 7.72 13.90
CA LYS A 38 -6.94 8.59 12.88
C LYS A 38 -5.83 9.32 12.14
N LEU A 39 -5.96 9.43 10.83
CA LEU A 39 -5.15 10.33 10.01
C LEU A 39 -5.29 11.75 10.56
N ASP A 40 -4.16 12.36 10.93
CA ASP A 40 -4.09 13.70 11.49
C ASP A 40 -3.49 14.71 10.49
N ARG A 41 -3.66 16.01 10.77
CA ARG A 41 -3.19 17.09 9.89
C ARG A 41 -1.67 17.11 9.72
N ASN A 42 -0.91 16.74 10.74
CA ASN A 42 0.56 16.74 10.70
C ASN A 42 1.07 15.61 9.82
N SER A 43 0.45 14.42 9.92
CA SER A 43 0.74 13.27 9.08
C SER A 43 0.52 13.60 7.59
N ARG A 44 -0.56 14.34 7.27
CA ARG A 44 -0.82 14.83 5.89
C ARG A 44 0.24 15.80 5.39
N VAL A 45 0.58 16.82 6.19
CA VAL A 45 1.59 17.82 5.81
C VAL A 45 2.95 17.16 5.62
N ALA A 46 3.29 16.21 6.49
CA ALA A 46 4.51 15.42 6.36
C ALA A 46 4.51 14.52 5.12
N ALA A 47 3.39 13.91 4.73
CA ALA A 47 3.28 13.16 3.48
C ALA A 47 3.52 14.05 2.24
N GLN A 48 2.98 15.28 2.24
CA GLN A 48 3.20 16.26 1.17
C GLN A 48 4.67 16.73 1.12
N LEU A 49 5.27 17.03 2.27
CA LEU A 49 6.67 17.46 2.36
C LEU A 49 7.65 16.32 2.00
N GLY A 50 7.39 15.09 2.44
CA GLY A 50 8.20 13.92 2.10
C GLY A 50 8.16 13.58 0.61
N SER A 51 7.03 13.84 -0.08
CA SER A 51 6.94 13.74 -1.54
C SER A 51 7.81 14.80 -2.25
N ASN A 52 7.86 16.02 -1.70
CA ASN A 52 8.74 17.10 -2.20
C ASN A 52 10.22 16.77 -2.02
N ASP A 53 10.62 16.20 -0.88
CA ASP A 53 12.00 15.73 -0.67
C ASP A 53 12.40 14.67 -1.72
N ARG A 54 11.47 13.75 -2.05
CA ARG A 54 11.66 12.73 -3.10
C ARG A 54 11.84 13.35 -4.49
N LYS A 55 11.09 14.41 -4.81
CA LYS A 55 11.19 15.14 -6.09
C LYS A 55 12.45 15.99 -6.17
N MET A 56 12.86 16.62 -5.07
CA MET A 56 14.13 17.35 -4.97
C MET A 56 15.30 16.39 -5.14
N LEU A 57 15.29 15.22 -4.47
CA LEU A 57 16.29 14.18 -4.67
C LEU A 57 16.34 13.67 -6.12
N LYS A 58 15.17 13.52 -6.78
CA LYS A 58 15.07 13.22 -8.22
C LYS A 58 15.59 14.33 -9.13
N SER A 59 15.53 15.60 -8.73
CA SER A 59 16.04 16.71 -9.56
C SER A 59 17.55 16.93 -9.42
N PHE A 60 18.16 16.49 -8.32
CA PHE A 60 19.61 16.62 -8.08
C PHE A 60 20.43 15.40 -8.51
N ILE A 61 19.78 14.27 -8.79
CA ILE A 61 20.43 13.01 -9.14
C ILE A 61 20.01 12.62 -10.57
N PRO A 62 20.92 12.59 -11.56
CA PRO A 62 20.62 12.10 -12.91
C PRO A 62 19.99 10.70 -12.85
N ASN A 63 19.02 10.41 -13.72
CA ASN A 63 18.28 9.13 -13.77
C ASN A 63 19.16 7.86 -13.74
N TYR A 64 20.45 7.98 -14.07
CA TYR A 64 21.44 6.90 -14.01
C TYR A 64 21.82 6.47 -12.57
N LEU A 65 21.63 7.32 -11.57
CA LEU A 65 21.93 7.05 -10.15
C LEU A 65 20.68 6.66 -9.35
N LEU A 66 19.48 6.91 -9.88
CA LEU A 66 18.19 6.39 -9.42
C LEU A 66 17.81 5.13 -10.20
N GLY A 67 18.79 4.23 -10.35
CA GLY A 67 18.64 2.99 -11.09
C GLY A 67 17.48 2.13 -10.55
N ASP A 68 16.77 1.53 -11.51
CA ASP A 68 15.93 0.35 -11.32
C ASP A 68 16.64 -0.63 -10.37
N TYR A 69 16.05 -0.86 -9.19
CA TYR A 69 16.74 -1.52 -8.08
C TYR A 69 16.75 -3.04 -8.30
N ARG A 70 17.65 -3.47 -9.18
CA ARG A 70 18.08 -4.87 -9.28
C ARG A 70 18.94 -5.19 -8.06
N ASP A 71 18.41 -5.99 -7.15
CA ASP A 71 19.25 -6.63 -6.14
C ASP A 71 20.29 -7.54 -6.83
N VAL A 72 21.36 -7.91 -6.13
CA VAL A 72 22.50 -8.70 -6.65
C VAL A 72 22.08 -10.07 -7.23
N ASN A 73 20.81 -10.48 -7.02
CA ASN A 73 20.17 -11.68 -7.55
C ASN A 73 19.09 -11.42 -8.64
N GLY A 74 18.93 -10.21 -9.15
CA GLY A 74 17.96 -9.91 -10.22
C GLY A 74 16.48 -9.87 -9.77
N THR A 75 16.22 -9.78 -8.46
CA THR A 75 14.87 -9.58 -7.92
C THR A 75 14.55 -8.09 -7.86
N ASP A 76 13.85 -7.57 -8.86
CA ASP A 76 13.35 -6.20 -8.86
C ASP A 76 12.28 -6.05 -7.74
N ILE A 77 12.40 -5.07 -6.85
CA ILE A 77 11.43 -4.82 -5.76
C ILE A 77 10.54 -3.65 -6.16
N VAL A 78 9.21 -3.78 -6.07
CA VAL A 78 8.31 -2.65 -6.28
C VAL A 78 8.42 -1.74 -5.05
N ALA A 79 8.95 -0.53 -5.23
CA ALA A 79 9.13 0.45 -4.15
C ALA A 79 7.79 1.13 -3.80
N LEU A 80 6.92 0.39 -3.12
CA LEU A 80 5.56 0.78 -2.74
C LEU A 80 5.48 1.08 -1.26
N LYS A 81 5.88 2.29 -0.87
CA LYS A 81 5.95 2.63 0.56
C LYS A 81 5.67 4.11 0.76
N ASN A 82 4.45 4.44 1.14
CA ASN A 82 4.14 5.67 1.86
C ASN A 82 3.44 5.26 3.16
N TYR A 83 4.18 5.12 4.26
CA TYR A 83 3.61 4.67 5.54
C TYR A 83 2.90 5.78 6.32
N MET A 84 2.82 6.99 5.76
CA MET A 84 2.17 8.14 6.41
C MET A 84 0.65 8.01 6.47
N ASP A 85 0.08 7.16 5.61
CA ASP A 85 -1.35 6.91 5.62
C ASP A 85 -1.74 5.76 6.56
N ALA A 86 -0.83 4.83 6.86
CA ALA A 86 -1.06 3.65 7.69
C ALA A 86 -1.80 3.99 8.99
N GLN A 87 -2.91 3.30 9.24
CA GLN A 87 -3.79 3.59 10.37
C GLN A 87 -3.80 2.52 11.45
N TYR A 88 -3.33 1.31 11.18
CA TYR A 88 -3.45 0.17 12.09
C TYR A 88 -2.09 -0.33 12.56
N PHE A 89 -1.97 -0.49 13.87
CA PHE A 89 -0.73 -0.88 14.52
C PHE A 89 -1.00 -1.95 15.57
N GLY A 90 -0.06 -2.87 15.76
CA GLY A 90 -0.06 -3.77 16.90
C GLY A 90 1.27 -3.75 17.64
N GLU A 91 1.36 -4.50 18.71
CA GLU A 91 2.55 -4.57 19.56
C GLU A 91 3.28 -5.91 19.37
N ILE A 92 4.60 -5.87 19.30
CA ILE A 92 5.47 -7.04 19.32
C ILE A 92 6.54 -6.88 20.41
N GLY A 93 7.07 -8.00 20.90
CA GLY A 93 8.22 -8.03 21.79
C GLY A 93 9.47 -8.55 21.08
N ILE A 94 10.63 -7.95 21.28
CA ILE A 94 11.92 -8.47 20.76
C ILE A 94 12.91 -8.65 21.90
N GLY A 95 13.48 -9.85 22.01
CA GLY A 95 14.49 -10.20 22.99
C GLY A 95 13.97 -10.83 24.28
N THR A 96 14.90 -11.13 25.19
CA THR A 96 14.60 -11.77 26.48
C THR A 96 15.31 -11.02 27.62
N PRO A 97 14.61 -10.27 28.50
CA PRO A 97 13.15 -10.08 28.51
C PRO A 97 12.65 -9.31 27.26
N PRO A 98 11.37 -9.47 26.88
CA PRO A 98 10.79 -8.79 25.72
C PRO A 98 10.89 -7.27 25.80
N GLN A 99 11.42 -6.64 24.75
CA GLN A 99 11.38 -5.19 24.54
C GLN A 99 10.24 -4.88 23.57
N LYS A 100 9.27 -4.06 23.99
CA LYS A 100 8.04 -3.81 23.23
C LYS A 100 8.25 -2.77 22.13
N PHE A 101 7.63 -3.02 20.97
CA PHE A 101 7.61 -2.12 19.81
C PHE A 101 6.21 -2.07 19.22
N THR A 102 5.75 -0.88 18.85
CA THR A 102 4.56 -0.68 18.04
C THR A 102 4.95 -0.84 16.58
N VAL A 103 4.29 -1.74 15.85
CA VAL A 103 4.63 -2.03 14.46
C VAL A 103 3.41 -2.04 13.54
N VAL A 104 3.65 -1.70 12.28
CA VAL A 104 2.71 -1.99 11.18
C VAL A 104 2.92 -3.44 10.75
N PHE A 105 1.84 -4.21 10.68
CA PHE A 105 1.83 -5.53 10.07
C PHE A 105 1.59 -5.37 8.58
N ASP A 106 2.63 -5.50 7.76
CA ASP A 106 2.67 -5.04 6.37
C ASP A 106 2.77 -6.23 5.40
N THR A 107 1.68 -6.53 4.68
CA THR A 107 1.67 -7.59 3.65
C THR A 107 2.36 -7.20 2.34
N GLY A 108 2.64 -5.91 2.14
CA GLY A 108 3.48 -5.37 1.07
C GLY A 108 4.98 -5.38 1.37
N SER A 109 5.44 -5.88 2.52
CA SER A 109 6.87 -6.08 2.87
C SER A 109 7.16 -7.45 3.46
N SER A 110 8.43 -7.85 3.49
CA SER A 110 8.82 -9.16 4.03
C SER A 110 9.87 -9.10 5.14
N ASN A 111 10.37 -7.90 5.48
CA ASN A 111 11.37 -7.73 6.53
C ASN A 111 10.71 -7.26 7.83
N LEU A 112 11.22 -7.75 8.96
CA LEU A 112 11.03 -7.11 10.27
C LEU A 112 12.16 -6.10 10.50
N TRP A 113 11.82 -4.87 10.88
CA TRP A 113 12.81 -3.88 11.29
C TRP A 113 12.29 -3.00 12.44
N VAL A 114 13.21 -2.59 13.31
CA VAL A 114 12.96 -1.66 14.43
C VAL A 114 14.16 -0.73 14.64
N PRO A 115 14.00 0.43 15.30
CA PRO A 115 15.09 1.36 15.57
C PRO A 115 16.12 0.71 16.49
N SER A 116 17.41 0.95 16.23
CA SER A 116 18.51 0.44 17.05
C SER A 116 18.87 1.42 18.15
N SER A 117 19.35 0.93 19.30
CA SER A 117 20.07 1.75 20.29
C SER A 117 21.37 2.39 19.74
N LYS A 118 21.73 2.07 18.48
CA LYS A 118 22.87 2.61 17.75
C LYS A 118 22.46 3.68 16.73
N CYS A 119 21.19 4.08 16.70
CA CYS A 119 20.70 5.17 15.88
C CYS A 119 20.92 6.52 16.59
N TYR A 120 22.05 7.17 16.30
CA TYR A 120 22.45 8.41 16.98
C TYR A 120 22.10 9.69 16.23
N PHE A 121 21.97 9.61 14.91
CA PHE A 121 21.97 10.78 14.03
C PHE A 121 20.61 11.09 13.37
N SER A 122 19.63 10.20 13.50
CA SER A 122 18.28 10.41 12.97
C SER A 122 17.35 10.92 14.06
N ILE A 123 16.73 12.08 13.83
CA ILE A 123 15.75 12.70 14.73
C ILE A 123 14.60 11.75 15.04
N ALA A 124 14.14 10.97 14.05
CA ALA A 124 13.09 9.97 14.21
C ALA A 124 13.34 8.99 15.36
N CYS A 125 14.57 8.48 15.49
CA CYS A 125 14.93 7.50 16.52
C CYS A 125 14.84 8.03 17.96
N TYR A 126 14.78 9.36 18.17
CA TYR A 126 14.61 9.96 19.49
C TYR A 126 13.14 9.97 19.96
N PHE A 127 12.19 9.82 19.04
CA PHE A 127 10.76 9.79 19.33
C PHE A 127 10.18 8.37 19.39
N HIS A 128 10.98 7.36 19.05
CA HIS A 128 10.56 5.96 18.96
C HIS A 128 11.28 5.08 19.98
N SER A 129 10.66 3.95 20.30
CA SER A 129 11.31 2.88 21.06
C SER A 129 12.45 2.29 20.23
N TYR A 130 13.53 1.89 20.90
CA TYR A 130 14.71 1.34 20.22
C TYR A 130 15.20 0.05 20.89
N TYR A 131 15.70 -0.86 20.06
CA TYR A 131 16.19 -2.16 20.47
C TYR A 131 17.58 -2.09 21.10
N LYS A 132 17.68 -2.60 22.34
CA LYS A 132 18.91 -2.70 23.13
C LYS A 132 19.43 -4.14 23.12
N SER A 133 20.31 -4.44 22.16
CA SER A 133 20.89 -5.80 22.02
C SER A 133 21.60 -6.30 23.28
N ARG A 134 22.20 -5.41 24.08
CA ARG A 134 22.89 -5.75 25.35
C ARG A 134 21.93 -6.13 26.49
N ALA A 135 20.66 -5.76 26.40
CA ALA A 135 19.66 -6.05 27.42
C ALA A 135 18.95 -7.40 27.18
N SER A 136 19.15 -8.02 26.01
CA SER A 136 18.55 -9.30 25.66
C SER A 136 19.51 -10.46 25.85
N ARG A 137 19.08 -11.49 26.59
CA ARG A 137 19.83 -12.74 26.81
C ARG A 137 19.83 -13.67 25.60
N THR A 138 18.85 -13.55 24.72
CA THR A 138 18.66 -14.42 23.55
C THR A 138 19.23 -13.81 22.26
N TYR A 139 19.78 -12.60 22.35
CA TYR A 139 20.43 -11.91 21.26
C TYR A 139 21.60 -12.71 20.69
N LYS A 140 21.59 -12.86 19.36
CA LYS A 140 22.71 -13.42 18.59
C LYS A 140 23.18 -12.37 17.59
N LYS A 141 24.43 -11.93 17.77
CA LYS A 141 25.09 -11.01 16.84
C LYS A 141 25.27 -11.67 15.48
N ARG A 142 24.84 -11.00 14.41
CA ARG A 142 25.15 -11.37 13.01
C ARG A 142 26.25 -10.46 12.46
N LYS A 143 26.97 -10.91 11.42
CA LYS A 143 27.93 -10.04 10.69
C LYS A 143 27.21 -9.06 9.76
N TYR A 144 27.91 -7.97 9.44
CA TYR A 144 27.46 -6.80 8.69
C TYR A 144 26.65 -7.13 7.43
N ALA A 145 25.49 -6.48 7.32
CA ALA A 145 24.82 -6.19 6.07
C ALA A 145 24.52 -4.68 6.10
N ALA A 146 24.85 -3.95 5.05
CA ALA A 146 24.35 -2.60 4.85
C ALA A 146 23.10 -2.73 3.99
N ILE A 147 21.95 -2.41 4.59
CA ILE A 147 20.67 -2.46 3.89
C ILE A 147 20.30 -1.05 3.49
N LYS A 148 19.95 -0.86 2.23
CA LYS A 148 19.18 0.31 1.78
C LYS A 148 17.78 -0.19 1.47
N TYR A 149 16.79 0.36 2.15
CA TYR A 149 15.39 -0.01 1.96
C TYR A 149 14.72 0.90 0.93
N GLY A 150 14.14 0.31 -0.13
CA GLY A 150 13.30 1.00 -1.12
C GLY A 150 13.92 2.27 -1.73
N THR A 151 13.09 3.29 -1.89
CA THR A 151 13.44 4.62 -2.44
C THR A 151 13.44 5.72 -1.36
N GLY A 152 13.43 5.33 -0.08
CA GLY A 152 13.44 6.18 1.12
C GLY A 152 14.25 5.50 2.24
N ALA A 153 15.33 6.16 2.66
CA ALA A 153 16.59 5.50 3.03
C ALA A 153 16.72 4.99 4.48
N ILE A 154 15.88 4.06 4.92
CA ILE A 154 16.22 3.32 6.17
C ILE A 154 17.47 2.48 5.90
N SER A 155 18.48 2.65 6.75
CA SER A 155 19.69 1.82 6.74
C SER A 155 20.03 1.29 8.12
N GLY A 156 20.61 0.11 8.15
CA GLY A 156 20.85 -0.65 9.37
C GLY A 156 21.61 -1.93 9.10
N PHE A 157 21.58 -2.85 10.07
CA PHE A 157 22.24 -4.15 9.98
C PHE A 157 21.34 -5.26 10.54
N PHE A 158 21.57 -6.50 10.09
CA PHE A 158 20.82 -7.65 10.60
C PHE A 158 21.27 -8.09 12.00
N SER A 159 20.29 -8.45 12.81
CA SER A 159 20.42 -9.08 14.11
C SER A 159 19.49 -10.29 14.22
N LYS A 160 19.75 -11.19 15.17
CA LYS A 160 18.85 -12.30 15.50
C LYS A 160 18.46 -12.26 16.96
N ASP A 161 17.18 -12.45 17.22
CA ASP A 161 16.65 -12.63 18.57
C ASP A 161 15.31 -13.39 18.53
N ASN A 162 14.71 -13.64 19.68
CA ASN A 162 13.34 -14.11 19.78
C ASN A 162 12.38 -12.93 19.58
N VAL A 163 11.29 -13.17 18.83
CA VAL A 163 10.23 -12.19 18.60
C VAL A 163 8.93 -12.77 19.13
N GLU A 164 8.30 -12.04 20.03
CA GLU A 164 6.99 -12.31 20.61
C GLU A 164 5.92 -11.55 19.82
N VAL A 165 4.92 -12.27 19.33
CA VAL A 165 3.81 -11.74 18.53
C VAL A 165 2.52 -12.34 19.10
N GLY A 166 1.76 -11.53 19.85
CA GLY A 166 0.74 -12.07 20.76
C GLY A 166 1.36 -13.05 21.75
N ASP A 167 0.76 -14.23 21.93
CA ASP A 167 1.28 -15.28 22.83
C ASP A 167 2.33 -16.20 22.16
N VAL A 168 2.75 -15.91 20.92
CA VAL A 168 3.67 -16.74 20.14
C VAL A 168 5.08 -16.20 20.20
N ILE A 169 6.03 -17.05 20.62
CA ILE A 169 7.47 -16.71 20.62
C ILE A 169 8.16 -17.39 19.44
N VAL A 170 8.48 -16.60 18.41
CA VAL A 170 9.26 -17.00 17.24
C VAL A 170 10.75 -16.93 17.58
N LYS A 171 11.43 -18.08 17.62
CA LYS A 171 12.84 -18.15 18.04
C LYS A 171 13.79 -17.83 16.89
N ASN A 172 14.92 -17.22 17.21
CA ASN A 172 16.01 -16.92 16.26
C ASN A 172 15.56 -16.16 15.00
N GLN A 173 14.56 -15.29 15.12
CA GLN A 173 14.08 -14.46 14.03
C GLN A 173 15.17 -13.46 13.63
N GLU A 174 15.41 -13.34 12.33
CA GLU A 174 16.31 -12.34 11.77
C GLU A 174 15.55 -11.03 11.50
N PHE A 175 16.09 -9.91 11.95
CA PHE A 175 15.47 -8.60 11.77
C PHE A 175 16.53 -7.52 11.60
N ILE A 176 16.11 -6.35 11.14
CA ILE A 176 17.00 -5.22 10.87
C ILE A 176 16.95 -4.27 12.06
N GLU A 177 18.13 -3.96 12.62
CA GLU A 177 18.34 -2.85 13.53
C GLU A 177 18.62 -1.59 12.71
N ALA A 178 17.66 -0.66 12.63
CA ALA A 178 17.81 0.59 11.89
C ALA A 178 18.76 1.56 12.64
N THR A 179 19.80 2.02 11.96
CA THR A 179 20.79 2.99 12.47
C THR A 179 20.63 4.37 11.87
N SER A 180 19.88 4.47 10.77
CA SER A 180 19.50 5.73 10.17
C SER A 180 18.12 5.58 9.54
N GLU A 181 17.25 6.52 9.90
CA GLU A 181 15.89 6.71 9.39
C GLU A 181 15.77 8.17 8.95
N PRO A 182 16.31 8.52 7.77
CA PRO A 182 16.24 9.87 7.23
C PRO A 182 14.84 10.14 6.67
N GLY A 183 14.37 11.37 6.87
CA GLY A 183 13.12 11.87 6.29
C GLY A 183 12.06 12.18 7.34
N ILE A 184 11.24 13.20 7.04
CA ILE A 184 10.15 13.67 7.91
C ILE A 184 9.09 12.58 8.16
N ILE A 185 8.98 11.61 7.26
CA ILE A 185 8.05 10.48 7.34
C ILE A 185 8.23 9.71 8.65
N PHE A 186 9.46 9.33 8.98
CA PHE A 186 9.74 8.57 10.21
C PHE A 186 9.76 9.45 11.46
N ALA A 187 9.92 10.77 11.34
CA ALA A 187 9.84 11.68 12.48
C ALA A 187 8.40 11.93 12.96
N VAL A 188 7.41 11.82 12.06
CA VAL A 188 5.98 11.98 12.34
C VAL A 188 5.26 10.63 12.41
N ALA A 189 5.97 9.53 12.13
CA ALA A 189 5.45 8.19 12.28
C ALA A 189 4.98 7.94 13.71
N HIS A 190 3.92 7.15 13.82
CA HIS A 190 3.27 6.79 15.08
C HIS A 190 3.57 5.33 15.48
N PHE A 191 4.53 4.72 14.79
CA PHE A 191 4.96 3.34 14.93
C PHE A 191 6.48 3.29 15.01
N ASP A 192 7.01 2.34 15.78
CA ASP A 192 8.45 2.17 15.93
C ASP A 192 9.04 1.44 14.72
N GLY A 193 8.35 0.43 14.18
CA GLY A 193 8.88 -0.38 13.09
C GLY A 193 7.83 -1.10 12.26
N ILE A 194 8.28 -2.06 11.46
CA ILE A 194 7.41 -2.81 10.54
C ILE A 194 7.69 -4.29 10.67
N LEU A 195 6.62 -5.09 10.72
CA LEU A 195 6.67 -6.53 10.62
C LEU A 195 6.09 -6.95 9.27
N GLY A 196 6.98 -7.34 8.35
CA GLY A 196 6.59 -7.83 7.03
C GLY A 196 5.93 -9.21 7.05
N LEU A 197 4.79 -9.31 6.37
CA LEU A 197 3.98 -10.52 6.17
C LEU A 197 3.93 -10.98 4.70
N GLY A 198 4.73 -10.37 3.84
CA GLY A 198 4.96 -10.76 2.46
C GLY A 198 5.87 -11.98 2.34
N PHE A 199 6.15 -12.39 1.09
CA PHE A 199 6.93 -13.59 0.83
C PHE A 199 8.44 -13.33 0.86
N GLN A 200 9.25 -14.34 1.17
CA GLN A 200 10.70 -14.20 1.31
C GLN A 200 11.40 -13.68 0.04
N GLU A 201 10.82 -13.89 -1.15
CA GLU A 201 11.36 -13.48 -2.45
C GLU A 201 11.63 -11.97 -2.58
N ILE A 202 10.90 -11.14 -1.83
CA ILE A 202 11.12 -9.68 -1.79
C ILE A 202 11.79 -9.21 -0.48
N SER A 203 12.22 -10.15 0.36
CA SER A 203 12.91 -9.86 1.60
C SER A 203 14.34 -9.45 1.32
N VAL A 204 14.71 -8.25 1.78
CA VAL A 204 16.08 -7.77 1.71
C VAL A 204 17.01 -8.77 2.39
N GLY A 205 18.17 -9.04 1.78
CA GLY A 205 19.16 -9.98 2.30
C GLY A 205 18.67 -11.42 2.37
N ASN A 206 17.57 -11.75 1.68
CA ASN A 206 16.92 -13.06 1.69
C ASN A 206 16.59 -13.53 3.12
N ALA A 207 16.27 -12.59 4.02
CA ALA A 207 15.94 -12.90 5.40
C ALA A 207 14.59 -13.62 5.48
N VAL A 208 14.51 -14.69 6.27
CA VAL A 208 13.27 -15.46 6.43
C VAL A 208 12.24 -14.62 7.21
N PRO A 209 11.05 -14.33 6.66
CA PRO A 209 10.02 -13.54 7.33
C PRO A 209 9.53 -14.20 8.63
N VAL A 210 8.92 -13.39 9.51
CA VAL A 210 8.37 -13.86 10.79
C VAL A 210 7.35 -14.97 10.59
N TRP A 211 6.41 -14.75 9.67
CA TRP A 211 5.37 -15.72 9.31
C TRP A 211 5.94 -17.07 8.86
N ASN A 212 6.95 -17.07 8.01
CA ASN A 212 7.62 -18.30 7.57
C ASN A 212 8.26 -19.06 8.74
N ASN A 213 8.87 -18.35 9.69
CA ASN A 213 9.44 -18.96 10.88
C ASN A 213 8.37 -19.49 11.85
N MET A 214 7.22 -18.83 11.97
CA MET A 214 6.08 -19.33 12.74
C MET A 214 5.62 -20.70 12.21
N ILE A 215 5.43 -20.82 10.89
CA ILE A 215 5.06 -22.09 10.24
C ILE A 215 6.17 -23.13 10.44
N LYS A 216 7.43 -22.78 10.12
CA LYS A 216 8.56 -23.72 10.18
C LYS A 216 8.83 -24.26 11.58
N GLN A 217 8.54 -23.47 12.61
CA GLN A 217 8.71 -23.86 14.01
C GLN A 217 7.50 -24.62 14.57
N GLY A 218 6.46 -24.87 13.77
CA GLY A 218 5.24 -25.57 14.19
C GLY A 218 4.43 -24.77 15.21
N LEU A 219 4.53 -23.44 15.18
CA LEU A 219 3.84 -22.56 16.12
C LEU A 219 2.38 -22.29 15.71
N ILE A 220 2.05 -22.57 14.44
CA ILE A 220 0.75 -22.29 13.83
C ILE A 220 0.16 -23.59 13.28
N LYS A 221 -1.14 -23.79 13.48
CA LYS A 221 -1.87 -24.99 13.05
C LYS A 221 -2.16 -24.98 11.55
N GLU A 222 -2.82 -23.93 11.06
CA GLU A 222 -3.14 -23.76 9.64
C GLU A 222 -2.27 -22.64 9.05
N PRO A 223 -1.66 -22.81 7.86
CA PRO A 223 -0.83 -21.79 7.23
C PRO A 223 -1.68 -20.67 6.60
N VAL A 224 -2.52 -20.03 7.41
CA VAL A 224 -3.44 -18.96 7.05
C VAL A 224 -3.34 -17.86 8.11
N PHE A 225 -3.42 -16.60 7.68
CA PHE A 225 -3.70 -15.49 8.57
C PHE A 225 -4.76 -14.56 7.97
N SER A 226 -5.46 -13.81 8.81
CA SER A 226 -6.52 -12.91 8.36
C SER A 226 -6.52 -11.57 9.08
N PHE A 227 -7.09 -10.58 8.40
CA PHE A 227 -7.25 -9.22 8.89
C PHE A 227 -8.73 -8.84 8.93
N TRP A 228 -9.14 -8.32 10.09
CA TRP A 228 -10.33 -7.51 10.24
C TRP A 228 -9.91 -6.10 10.67
N LEU A 229 -10.24 -5.10 9.86
CA LEU A 229 -9.85 -3.71 10.12
C LEU A 229 -11.10 -2.88 10.41
N ASN A 230 -11.35 -2.58 11.67
CA ASN A 230 -12.55 -1.89 12.09
C ASN A 230 -12.56 -0.44 11.57
N ARG A 231 -13.54 -0.13 10.71
CA ARG A 231 -13.67 1.21 10.13
C ARG A 231 -14.25 2.21 11.13
N ASN A 232 -14.94 1.76 12.19
CA ASN A 232 -15.59 2.63 13.16
C ASN A 232 -14.56 3.47 13.96
N PRO A 233 -14.53 4.80 13.79
CA PRO A 233 -13.55 5.67 14.44
C PRO A 233 -13.81 5.90 15.94
N GLN A 234 -14.89 5.34 16.49
CA GLN A 234 -15.27 5.43 17.91
C GLN A 234 -15.12 4.09 18.63
N ALA A 235 -14.81 3.00 17.92
CA ALA A 235 -14.60 1.70 18.55
C ALA A 235 -13.28 1.69 19.34
N GLU A 236 -13.28 1.03 20.49
CA GLU A 236 -12.06 0.80 21.28
C GLU A 236 -11.12 -0.18 20.57
N GLU A 237 -11.68 -1.17 19.87
CA GLU A 237 -10.96 -2.10 19.02
C GLU A 237 -10.81 -1.55 17.60
N GLY A 238 -9.55 -1.28 17.22
CA GLY A 238 -9.23 -0.84 15.87
C GLY A 238 -9.27 -1.97 14.84
N GLY A 239 -9.09 -3.21 15.24
CA GLY A 239 -9.12 -4.37 14.35
C GLY A 239 -8.47 -5.58 15.01
N GLU A 240 -8.32 -6.65 14.25
CA GLU A 240 -7.69 -7.90 14.71
C GLU A 240 -6.91 -8.55 13.57
N ILE A 241 -5.73 -9.09 13.89
CA ILE A 241 -5.03 -10.07 13.05
C ILE A 241 -5.16 -11.43 13.72
N VAL A 242 -5.54 -12.43 12.93
CA VAL A 242 -5.57 -13.82 13.36
C VAL A 242 -4.49 -14.60 12.63
N PHE A 243 -3.55 -15.19 13.35
CA PHE A 243 -2.62 -16.19 12.81
C PHE A 243 -3.14 -17.60 13.11
N GLY A 244 -3.13 -18.46 12.09
CA GLY A 244 -3.56 -19.85 12.21
C GLY A 244 -5.02 -20.13 11.86
N GLY A 245 -5.73 -19.16 11.29
CA GLY A 245 -7.12 -19.33 10.87
C GLY A 245 -7.83 -17.99 10.66
N VAL A 246 -9.13 -17.99 10.90
CA VAL A 246 -10.04 -16.86 10.68
C VAL A 246 -11.07 -16.82 11.81
N ASP A 247 -11.42 -15.62 12.30
CA ASP A 247 -12.55 -15.47 13.21
C ASP A 247 -13.89 -15.35 12.44
N PRO A 248 -14.83 -16.29 12.62
CA PRO A 248 -16.16 -16.21 12.01
C PRO A 248 -16.99 -14.99 12.45
N ASN A 249 -16.65 -14.33 13.56
CA ASN A 249 -17.37 -13.14 14.02
C ASN A 249 -17.03 -11.87 13.23
N HIS A 250 -15.97 -11.89 12.41
CA HIS A 250 -15.44 -10.72 11.73
C HIS A 250 -15.81 -10.62 10.25
N PHE A 251 -16.63 -11.54 9.74
CA PHE A 251 -17.10 -11.50 8.36
C PHE A 251 -18.50 -12.08 8.19
N LEU A 252 -19.17 -11.66 7.11
CA LEU A 252 -20.47 -12.16 6.68
C LEU A 252 -20.32 -12.98 5.39
N GLY A 253 -21.08 -14.08 5.32
CA GLY A 253 -21.11 -14.96 4.14
C GLY A 253 -19.81 -15.77 3.96
N THR A 254 -19.36 -15.90 2.71
CA THR A 254 -18.20 -16.73 2.34
C THR A 254 -17.14 -15.90 1.61
N HIS A 255 -15.86 -16.20 1.86
CA HIS A 255 -14.76 -15.56 1.12
C HIS A 255 -14.75 -15.98 -0.35
N THR A 256 -14.54 -14.99 -1.21
CA THR A 256 -14.20 -15.20 -2.62
C THR A 256 -12.68 -15.21 -2.73
N TYR A 257 -12.11 -16.30 -3.23
CA TYR A 257 -10.67 -16.49 -3.30
C TYR A 257 -10.11 -16.23 -4.69
N ALA A 258 -9.01 -15.48 -4.76
CA ALA A 258 -8.20 -15.30 -5.95
C ALA A 258 -6.80 -15.90 -5.73
N PRO A 259 -6.26 -16.71 -6.66
CA PRO A 259 -4.94 -17.31 -6.51
C PRO A 259 -3.84 -16.24 -6.60
N VAL A 260 -2.74 -16.47 -5.89
CA VAL A 260 -1.55 -15.63 -5.99
C VAL A 260 -0.88 -15.86 -7.34
N THR A 261 -0.72 -14.80 -8.13
CA THR A 261 -0.21 -14.88 -9.50
C THR A 261 1.30 -14.72 -9.57
N ARG A 262 1.87 -13.96 -8.63
CA ARG A 262 3.32 -13.74 -8.54
C ARG A 262 3.79 -13.81 -7.10
N LYS A 263 4.44 -14.92 -6.76
CA LYS A 263 5.05 -15.12 -5.44
C LYS A 263 6.13 -14.06 -5.17
N GLY A 264 6.03 -13.41 -4.02
CA GLY A 264 6.77 -12.20 -3.67
C GLY A 264 5.84 -11.24 -2.95
N TYR A 265 4.76 -10.86 -3.63
CA TYR A 265 3.66 -10.09 -3.08
C TYR A 265 2.42 -10.97 -2.95
N TRP A 266 1.46 -10.54 -2.13
CA TRP A 266 0.10 -11.07 -2.13
C TRP A 266 -0.69 -10.52 -3.33
N GLN A 267 -0.14 -10.76 -4.52
CA GLN A 267 -0.62 -10.29 -5.81
C GLN A 267 -1.57 -11.33 -6.43
N PHE A 268 -2.69 -10.88 -6.96
CA PHE A 268 -3.67 -11.70 -7.67
C PHE A 268 -4.19 -10.96 -8.92
N ASP A 269 -4.81 -11.71 -9.83
CA ASP A 269 -5.47 -11.11 -11.00
C ASP A 269 -6.80 -10.46 -10.60
N MET A 270 -7.00 -9.26 -11.12
CA MET A 270 -8.18 -8.44 -10.96
C MET A 270 -8.76 -8.13 -12.34
N GLY A 271 -10.08 -8.14 -12.43
CA GLY A 271 -10.80 -7.69 -13.62
C GLY A 271 -10.95 -6.17 -13.62
N ASP A 272 -12.07 -5.74 -14.18
CA ASP A 272 -12.34 -4.32 -14.41
C ASP A 272 -12.68 -3.55 -13.13
N VAL A 273 -12.45 -2.24 -13.19
CA VAL A 273 -12.87 -1.26 -12.20
C VAL A 273 -14.08 -0.51 -12.75
N LEU A 274 -15.15 -0.45 -11.97
CA LEU A 274 -16.40 0.18 -12.34
C LEU A 274 -16.63 1.45 -11.52
N ILE A 275 -17.14 2.51 -12.16
CA ILE A 275 -17.54 3.76 -11.51
C ILE A 275 -19.05 3.93 -11.75
N GLY A 276 -19.86 3.85 -10.69
CA GLY A 276 -21.31 3.90 -10.79
C GLY A 276 -21.88 2.80 -11.69
N GLY A 277 -21.29 1.59 -11.63
CA GLY A 277 -21.65 0.44 -12.45
C GLY A 277 -21.13 0.46 -13.90
N LYS A 278 -20.38 1.49 -14.31
CA LYS A 278 -19.84 1.62 -15.67
C LYS A 278 -18.35 1.28 -15.72
N THR A 279 -17.93 0.56 -16.77
CA THR A 279 -16.53 0.22 -17.02
C THR A 279 -15.64 1.46 -17.18
N THR A 280 -14.41 1.36 -16.68
CA THR A 280 -13.35 2.36 -16.92
C THR A 280 -12.56 2.08 -18.19
N GLY A 281 -12.79 0.94 -18.85
CA GLY A 281 -12.13 0.48 -20.07
C GLY A 281 -10.70 -0.04 -19.85
N TYR A 282 -9.95 0.57 -18.94
CA TYR A 282 -8.51 0.36 -18.79
C TYR A 282 -8.14 -1.03 -18.22
N CYS A 283 -8.87 -1.53 -17.21
CA CYS A 283 -8.63 -2.86 -16.62
C CYS A 283 -9.52 -3.96 -17.24
N SER A 284 -10.16 -3.70 -18.37
CA SER A 284 -11.05 -4.69 -19.02
C SER A 284 -10.31 -5.93 -19.51
N GLY A 285 -9.05 -5.78 -19.96
CA GLY A 285 -8.13 -6.87 -20.32
C GLY A 285 -7.46 -7.55 -19.12
N GLY A 286 -7.82 -7.16 -17.89
CA GLY A 286 -7.20 -7.60 -16.66
C GLY A 286 -6.14 -6.62 -16.14
N CYS A 287 -6.12 -6.46 -14.82
CA CYS A 287 -5.09 -5.77 -14.07
C CYS A 287 -4.61 -6.70 -12.96
N ALA A 288 -3.40 -6.49 -12.46
CA ALA A 288 -2.99 -7.14 -11.21
C ALA A 288 -3.48 -6.30 -10.02
N ALA A 289 -3.61 -6.91 -8.85
CA ALA A 289 -3.83 -6.22 -7.59
C ALA A 289 -3.00 -6.86 -6.45
N ILE A 290 -2.55 -6.07 -5.48
CA ILE A 290 -1.93 -6.53 -4.23
C ILE A 290 -2.83 -6.10 -3.07
N ALA A 291 -3.13 -7.02 -2.15
CA ALA A 291 -3.72 -6.67 -0.86
C ALA A 291 -2.60 -6.26 0.11
N ASP A 292 -2.58 -5.00 0.52
CA ASP A 292 -1.49 -4.39 1.29
C ASP A 292 -1.99 -3.72 2.57
N SER A 293 -1.87 -4.41 3.71
CA SER A 293 -2.22 -3.87 5.03
C SER A 293 -1.23 -2.79 5.54
N GLY A 294 -0.13 -2.55 4.82
CA GLY A 294 0.86 -1.54 5.16
C GLY A 294 0.52 -0.13 4.69
N THR A 295 -0.56 0.03 3.91
CA THR A 295 -1.02 1.32 3.36
C THR A 295 -2.53 1.45 3.50
N SER A 296 -3.02 2.68 3.60
CA SER A 296 -4.45 2.92 3.77
C SER A 296 -5.16 3.27 2.47
N LEU A 297 -4.49 3.97 1.55
CA LEU A 297 -5.07 4.41 0.29
C LEU A 297 -5.15 3.28 -0.75
N LEU A 298 -6.04 3.48 -1.72
CA LEU A 298 -6.14 2.67 -2.93
C LEU A 298 -5.23 3.28 -4.00
N ALA A 299 -4.18 2.57 -4.41
CA ALA A 299 -3.28 3.06 -5.45
C ALA A 299 -3.58 2.35 -6.77
N GLY A 300 -3.71 3.10 -7.87
CA GLY A 300 -4.01 2.50 -9.18
C GLY A 300 -3.58 3.38 -10.36
N PRO A 301 -3.76 2.88 -11.60
CA PRO A 301 -3.34 3.57 -12.81
C PRO A 301 -3.94 4.97 -12.92
N THR A 302 -3.11 5.95 -13.29
CA THR A 302 -3.52 7.35 -13.48
C THR A 302 -4.74 7.46 -14.40
N ALA A 303 -4.82 6.63 -15.44
CA ALA A 303 -5.95 6.56 -16.36
C ALA A 303 -7.30 6.31 -15.67
N ILE A 304 -7.33 5.51 -14.60
CA ILE A 304 -8.54 5.22 -13.85
C ILE A 304 -8.75 6.27 -12.76
N ILE A 305 -7.69 6.66 -12.04
CA ILE A 305 -7.79 7.65 -10.97
C ILE A 305 -8.29 9.00 -11.49
N THR A 306 -7.91 9.43 -12.70
CA THR A 306 -8.45 10.64 -13.33
C THR A 306 -9.98 10.53 -13.56
N GLN A 307 -10.47 9.38 -14.03
CA GLN A 307 -11.91 9.14 -14.22
C GLN A 307 -12.66 9.19 -12.87
N ILE A 308 -12.10 8.55 -11.83
CA ILE A 308 -12.64 8.60 -10.47
C ILE A 308 -12.69 10.04 -9.95
N ASN A 309 -11.58 10.77 -10.02
CA ASN A 309 -11.50 12.17 -9.57
C ASN A 309 -12.52 13.06 -10.29
N HIS A 310 -12.71 12.84 -11.59
CA HIS A 310 -13.75 13.52 -12.34
C HIS A 310 -15.15 13.19 -11.82
N ALA A 311 -15.47 11.91 -11.65
CA ALA A 311 -16.79 11.44 -11.20
C ALA A 311 -17.15 11.90 -9.77
N ILE A 312 -16.19 11.91 -8.85
CA ILE A 312 -16.42 12.31 -7.45
C ILE A 312 -16.25 13.81 -7.20
N ARG A 313 -15.96 14.60 -8.25
CA ARG A 313 -15.67 16.06 -8.16
C ARG A 313 -14.50 16.40 -7.24
N ALA A 314 -13.46 15.58 -7.31
CA ALA A 314 -12.24 15.81 -6.58
C ALA A 314 -11.42 16.94 -7.20
N SER A 315 -10.61 17.61 -6.38
CA SER A 315 -9.60 18.55 -6.83
C SER A 315 -8.57 17.82 -7.69
N GLY A 316 -8.25 18.34 -8.87
CA GLY A 316 -7.17 17.82 -9.71
C GLY A 316 -6.31 18.96 -10.26
N VAL A 317 -5.29 18.59 -11.01
CA VAL A 317 -4.36 19.53 -11.65
C VAL A 317 -4.62 19.53 -13.15
N ARG A 318 -4.75 20.73 -13.71
CA ARG A 318 -4.82 20.90 -15.16
C ARG A 318 -3.50 20.48 -15.80
N ASN A 319 -3.55 19.51 -16.69
CA ASN A 319 -2.39 19.05 -17.44
C ASN A 319 -2.38 19.66 -18.85
N ASN A 320 -1.47 20.62 -19.09
CA ASN A 320 -1.39 21.34 -20.36
C ASN A 320 -1.00 20.44 -21.55
N GLU A 321 -0.18 19.41 -21.31
CA GLU A 321 0.20 18.44 -22.36
C GLU A 321 -1.01 17.60 -22.77
N CYS A 322 -1.83 17.17 -21.80
CA CYS A 322 -3.13 16.53 -22.02
C CYS A 322 -4.05 17.40 -22.86
N LYS A 323 -4.25 18.66 -22.46
CA LYS A 323 -5.08 19.61 -23.24
C LYS A 323 -4.53 19.80 -24.66
N ALA A 324 -3.21 19.87 -24.83
CA ALA A 324 -2.58 20.03 -26.14
C ALA A 324 -2.81 18.80 -27.03
N VAL A 325 -2.59 17.58 -26.50
CA VAL A 325 -2.79 16.33 -27.23
C VAL A 325 -4.26 16.18 -27.66
N VAL A 326 -5.21 16.42 -26.76
CA VAL A 326 -6.64 16.32 -27.06
C VAL A 326 -7.06 17.35 -28.09
N LYS A 327 -6.61 18.60 -27.94
CA LYS A 327 -6.93 19.68 -28.89
C LYS A 327 -6.37 19.41 -30.29
N GLN A 328 -5.14 18.90 -30.38
CA GLN A 328 -4.45 18.72 -31.65
C GLN A 328 -4.84 17.41 -32.36
N TYR A 329 -5.02 16.33 -31.61
CA TYR A 329 -5.14 14.98 -32.17
C TYR A 329 -6.46 14.28 -31.82
N GLY A 330 -7.32 14.87 -30.99
CA GLY A 330 -8.53 14.20 -30.50
C GLY A 330 -9.48 13.71 -31.60
N GLN A 331 -9.68 14.50 -32.66
CA GLN A 331 -10.49 14.06 -33.80
C GLN A 331 -9.83 12.88 -34.53
N THR A 332 -8.53 12.97 -34.80
CA THR A 332 -7.77 11.89 -35.44
C THR A 332 -7.79 10.59 -34.62
N MET A 333 -7.70 10.67 -33.29
CA MET A 333 -7.83 9.52 -32.41
C MET A 333 -9.19 8.84 -32.56
N VAL A 334 -10.28 9.62 -32.52
CA VAL A 334 -11.64 9.11 -32.68
C VAL A 334 -11.87 8.52 -34.06
N ASP A 335 -11.40 9.18 -35.12
CA ASP A 335 -11.54 8.70 -36.50
C ASP A 335 -10.82 7.35 -36.69
N LEU A 336 -9.63 7.19 -36.11
CA LEU A 336 -8.88 5.93 -36.13
C LEU A 336 -9.62 4.83 -35.35
N LEU A 337 -10.15 5.14 -34.16
CA LEU A 337 -10.92 4.18 -33.36
C LEU A 337 -12.19 3.71 -34.09
N ILE A 338 -12.91 4.62 -34.75
CA ILE A 338 -14.12 4.30 -35.52
C ILE A 338 -13.79 3.50 -36.78
N SER A 339 -12.61 3.73 -37.36
CA SER A 339 -12.07 2.95 -38.47
C SER A 339 -11.59 1.54 -38.05
N GLN A 340 -11.90 1.11 -36.82
CA GLN A 340 -11.51 -0.17 -36.22
C GLN A 340 -10.00 -0.37 -36.10
N GLU A 341 -9.24 0.73 -35.96
CA GLU A 341 -7.84 0.63 -35.58
C GLU A 341 -7.72 0.08 -34.16
N SER A 342 -6.77 -0.83 -33.95
CA SER A 342 -6.45 -1.31 -32.60
C SER A 342 -5.99 -0.14 -31.71
N PRO A 343 -6.59 0.08 -30.53
CA PRO A 343 -6.29 1.20 -29.64
C PRO A 343 -4.79 1.40 -29.38
N GLU A 344 -4.05 0.30 -29.24
CA GLU A 344 -2.62 0.30 -28.91
C GLU A 344 -1.75 0.85 -30.06
N LYS A 345 -2.28 0.90 -31.28
CA LYS A 345 -1.57 1.44 -32.46
C LYS A 345 -1.91 2.89 -32.76
N VAL A 346 -3.00 3.42 -32.21
CA VAL A 346 -3.49 4.77 -32.53
C VAL A 346 -2.39 5.82 -32.29
N CYS A 347 -1.74 5.79 -31.13
CA CYS A 347 -0.70 6.77 -30.78
C CYS A 347 0.58 6.63 -31.59
N SER A 348 0.91 5.41 -32.04
CA SER A 348 2.03 5.17 -32.95
C SER A 348 1.74 5.70 -34.37
N ARG A 349 0.51 5.54 -34.87
CA ARG A 349 0.08 6.07 -36.17
C ARG A 349 0.04 7.59 -36.21
N ILE A 350 -0.36 8.21 -35.09
CA ILE A 350 -0.33 9.67 -34.93
C ILE A 350 1.13 10.18 -34.83
N GLY A 351 2.09 9.30 -34.54
CA GLY A 351 3.50 9.65 -34.40
C GLY A 351 3.88 10.21 -33.02
N LEU A 352 3.01 10.06 -32.02
CA LEU A 352 3.30 10.45 -30.63
C LEU A 352 4.08 9.37 -29.88
N CYS A 353 3.92 8.10 -30.27
CA CYS A 353 4.65 6.96 -29.70
C CYS A 353 5.56 6.32 -30.76
N THR A 354 6.71 5.82 -30.35
CA THR A 354 7.69 5.16 -31.24
C THR A 354 7.35 3.69 -31.52
N PHE A 355 6.49 3.06 -30.73
CA PHE A 355 6.20 1.62 -30.79
C PHE A 355 4.70 1.33 -30.90
N ASP A 356 4.36 0.19 -31.51
CA ASP A 356 3.01 -0.27 -31.85
C ASP A 356 2.33 -1.07 -30.72
N GLY A 357 2.55 -0.67 -29.46
CA GLY A 357 1.83 -1.23 -28.30
C GLY A 357 2.35 -2.56 -27.75
N LYS A 358 3.38 -3.19 -28.33
CA LYS A 358 3.97 -4.43 -27.76
C LYS A 358 4.94 -4.22 -26.59
N LYS A 359 5.23 -2.96 -26.26
CA LYS A 359 5.87 -2.49 -25.01
C LYS A 359 5.49 -1.01 -24.80
N SER A 360 4.37 -0.72 -24.15
CA SER A 360 4.13 0.60 -23.52
C SER A 360 3.99 0.39 -22.02
N VAL A 361 4.37 1.25 -21.08
CA VAL A 361 4.89 2.62 -21.06
C VAL A 361 6.08 2.60 -20.11
N SER A 362 7.23 3.10 -20.52
CA SER A 362 8.36 3.36 -19.62
C SER A 362 8.50 4.85 -19.48
N MET A 363 8.48 5.40 -18.26
CA MET A 363 9.29 6.59 -18.01
C MET A 363 10.76 6.15 -18.01
N GLY A 364 11.38 6.19 -19.19
CA GLY A 364 12.83 6.06 -19.36
C GLY A 364 13.39 4.64 -19.44
N ILE A 365 13.43 4.08 -20.65
CA ILE A 365 14.53 3.18 -21.06
C ILE A 365 14.88 3.51 -22.52
N GLU A 366 16.08 4.02 -22.71
CA GLU A 366 16.76 4.17 -23.99
C GLU A 366 17.28 2.78 -24.42
N SER A 367 17.02 2.37 -25.66
CA SER A 367 17.42 1.05 -26.15
C SER A 367 18.92 1.01 -26.45
N VAL A 368 19.59 -0.08 -26.07
CA VAL A 368 21.07 -0.26 -26.12
C VAL A 368 21.58 -0.52 -27.55
N LEU A 369 20.89 -0.07 -28.60
CA LEU A 369 21.31 -0.25 -29.99
C LEU A 369 21.67 1.05 -30.72
N ASP A 370 21.45 2.21 -30.12
CA ASP A 370 21.80 3.52 -30.72
C ASP A 370 23.00 4.18 -30.03
N LYS A 371 23.92 3.38 -29.48
CA LYS A 371 25.22 3.87 -29.01
C LYS A 371 26.18 3.98 -30.19
N GLU A 372 26.00 5.01 -31.01
CA GLU A 372 27.09 5.75 -31.66
C GLU A 372 26.48 6.84 -32.55
N HIS A 373 26.76 8.10 -32.18
CA HIS A 373 26.36 9.35 -32.84
C HIS A 373 24.95 9.90 -32.58
N SER A 374 24.80 10.68 -31.49
CA SER A 374 24.54 12.12 -31.62
C SER A 374 24.41 12.78 -30.25
N GLU A 375 25.34 13.69 -29.95
CA GLU A 375 25.10 14.76 -29.00
C GLU A 375 23.95 15.64 -29.53
N ASN A 376 22.99 15.98 -28.66
CA ASN A 376 21.74 16.75 -28.90
C ASN A 376 20.53 15.95 -29.43
N SER A 377 19.63 15.49 -28.53
CA SER A 377 18.25 15.12 -28.89
C SER A 377 17.20 15.42 -27.80
N PRO A 378 15.98 15.86 -28.17
CA PRO A 378 14.93 16.38 -27.26
C PRO A 378 14.00 15.28 -26.70
N GLY A 379 14.55 14.22 -26.11
CA GLY A 379 13.84 12.97 -25.81
C GLY A 379 12.77 13.00 -24.71
N GLY A 380 12.84 13.93 -23.75
CA GLY A 380 11.94 13.91 -22.57
C GLY A 380 10.49 14.32 -22.84
N SER A 381 10.22 15.13 -23.86
CA SER A 381 8.87 15.65 -24.15
C SER A 381 7.99 14.66 -24.92
N ARG A 382 8.59 13.81 -25.77
CA ARG A 382 7.85 12.84 -26.59
C ARG A 382 7.25 11.70 -25.76
N ASP A 383 7.96 11.23 -24.74
CA ASP A 383 7.54 10.12 -23.88
C ASP A 383 6.32 10.47 -23.01
N SER A 384 6.26 11.72 -22.51
CA SER A 384 5.12 12.26 -21.78
C SER A 384 3.87 12.38 -22.68
N MET A 385 4.04 12.90 -23.91
CA MET A 385 2.94 13.01 -24.87
C MET A 385 2.42 11.65 -25.33
N CYS A 386 3.28 10.63 -25.46
CA CYS A 386 2.88 9.26 -25.75
C CYS A 386 1.95 8.71 -24.65
N SER A 387 2.36 8.82 -23.38
CA SER A 387 1.57 8.33 -22.23
C SER A 387 0.19 9.00 -22.16
N VAL A 388 0.14 10.31 -22.39
CA VAL A 388 -1.10 11.10 -22.47
C VAL A 388 -1.98 10.65 -23.63
N CYS A 389 -1.39 10.37 -24.79
CA CYS A 389 -2.13 9.84 -25.93
C CYS A 389 -2.76 8.49 -25.60
N GLU A 390 -2.00 7.56 -25.02
CA GLU A 390 -2.51 6.22 -24.71
C GLU A 390 -3.69 6.28 -23.73
N MET A 391 -3.58 7.12 -22.67
CA MET A 391 -4.72 7.37 -21.77
C MET A 391 -5.92 7.98 -22.50
N SER A 392 -5.69 8.96 -23.38
CA SER A 392 -6.74 9.62 -24.16
C SER A 392 -7.48 8.65 -25.06
N VAL A 393 -6.75 7.75 -25.73
CA VAL A 393 -7.32 6.72 -26.59
C VAL A 393 -8.20 5.77 -25.79
N VAL A 394 -7.74 5.30 -24.62
CA VAL A 394 -8.56 4.43 -23.75
C VAL A 394 -9.83 5.14 -23.30
N TRP A 395 -9.75 6.40 -22.87
CA TRP A 395 -10.92 7.16 -22.46
C TRP A 395 -11.90 7.39 -23.62
N MET A 396 -11.42 7.77 -24.81
CA MET A 396 -12.26 7.95 -25.99
C MET A 396 -12.92 6.64 -26.41
N GLN A 397 -12.17 5.53 -26.45
CA GLN A 397 -12.71 4.22 -26.76
C GLN A 397 -13.81 3.82 -25.78
N ASN A 398 -13.61 4.04 -24.48
CA ASN A 398 -14.61 3.75 -23.46
C ASN A 398 -15.89 4.57 -23.67
N GLN A 399 -15.79 5.86 -24.04
CA GLN A 399 -16.96 6.68 -24.37
C GLN A 399 -17.69 6.16 -25.62
N LEU A 400 -16.95 5.81 -26.68
CA LEU A 400 -17.52 5.30 -27.92
C LEU A 400 -18.24 3.96 -27.72
N HIS A 401 -17.68 3.06 -26.90
CA HIS A 401 -18.33 1.80 -26.52
C HIS A 401 -19.64 2.01 -25.74
N GLN A 402 -19.78 3.15 -25.06
CA GLN A 402 -21.03 3.54 -24.39
C GLN A 402 -21.99 4.32 -25.31
N ASN A 403 -21.79 4.24 -26.63
CA ASN A 403 -22.59 4.92 -27.66
C ASN A 403 -22.64 6.46 -27.51
N VAL A 404 -21.58 7.06 -26.96
CA VAL A 404 -21.43 8.52 -26.85
C VAL A 404 -20.95 9.10 -28.20
N THR A 405 -21.38 10.31 -28.56
CA THR A 405 -20.96 10.96 -29.82
C THR A 405 -19.47 11.31 -29.82
N GLN A 406 -18.89 11.46 -31.00
CA GLN A 406 -17.47 11.80 -31.17
C GLN A 406 -17.10 13.11 -30.45
N GLU A 407 -17.91 14.16 -30.65
CA GLU A 407 -17.68 15.47 -30.05
C GLU A 407 -17.77 15.39 -28.53
N ARG A 408 -18.71 14.60 -28.01
CA ARG A 408 -18.85 14.42 -26.57
C ARG A 408 -17.73 13.57 -25.99
N ALA A 409 -17.22 12.57 -26.71
CA ALA A 409 -16.06 11.79 -26.30
C ALA A 409 -14.80 12.67 -26.18
N ILE A 410 -14.53 13.52 -27.18
CA ILE A 410 -13.41 14.46 -27.16
C ILE A 410 -13.58 15.48 -26.04
N SER A 411 -14.77 16.06 -25.90
CA SER A 411 -15.09 17.01 -24.83
C SER A 411 -14.95 16.37 -23.44
N HIS A 412 -15.35 15.12 -23.27
CA HIS A 412 -15.20 14.42 -22.00
C HIS A 412 -13.73 14.23 -21.64
N VAL A 413 -12.90 13.82 -22.60
CA VAL A 413 -11.45 13.70 -22.36
C VAL A 413 -10.81 15.06 -22.06
N ASP A 414 -11.25 16.13 -22.71
CA ASP A 414 -10.81 17.49 -22.39
C ASP A 414 -11.15 17.90 -20.95
N GLU A 415 -12.30 17.47 -20.43
CA GLU A 415 -12.70 17.64 -19.03
C GLU A 415 -11.85 16.79 -18.07
N LEU A 416 -11.44 15.57 -18.47
CA LEU A 416 -10.52 14.73 -17.68
C LEU A 416 -9.13 15.36 -17.53
N CYS A 417 -8.62 16.01 -18.58
CA CYS A 417 -7.35 16.72 -18.55
C CYS A 417 -7.29 17.87 -17.52
N GLU A 418 -8.44 18.40 -17.08
CA GLU A 418 -8.53 19.41 -16.02
C GLU A 418 -8.42 18.81 -14.61
N ARG A 419 -8.54 17.49 -14.47
CA ARG A 419 -8.62 16.79 -13.17
C ARG A 419 -7.63 15.64 -13.02
N MET A 420 -6.49 15.75 -13.71
CA MET A 420 -5.41 14.80 -13.53
C MET A 420 -4.95 14.77 -12.06
N PRO A 421 -4.61 13.59 -11.52
CA PRO A 421 -4.18 13.46 -10.13
C PRO A 421 -2.93 14.29 -9.88
N ASN A 422 -2.89 14.95 -8.71
CA ASN A 422 -1.70 15.67 -8.27
C ASN A 422 -0.63 14.66 -7.84
N GLN A 423 0.55 14.68 -8.44
CA GLN A 423 1.66 13.80 -8.04
C GLN A 423 2.22 14.12 -6.64
N ILE A 424 1.87 15.29 -6.08
CA ILE A 424 2.51 15.87 -4.88
C ILE A 424 1.53 15.95 -3.69
N GLY A 425 0.23 15.67 -3.88
CA GLY A 425 -0.75 15.90 -2.83
C GLY A 425 -1.99 15.03 -2.91
N GLU A 426 -2.63 14.88 -1.76
CA GLU A 426 -3.93 14.25 -1.62
C GLU A 426 -5.00 15.00 -2.42
N THR A 427 -5.96 14.25 -2.92
CA THR A 427 -7.04 14.78 -3.75
C THR A 427 -8.22 15.13 -2.84
N VAL A 428 -8.53 16.42 -2.69
CA VAL A 428 -9.59 16.93 -1.80
C VAL A 428 -10.96 16.79 -2.47
N VAL A 429 -11.98 16.43 -1.71
CA VAL A 429 -13.39 16.35 -2.15
C VAL A 429 -14.30 17.15 -1.23
N ASP A 430 -15.47 17.56 -1.72
CA ASP A 430 -16.49 18.22 -0.90
C ASP A 430 -17.19 17.20 -0.01
N CYS A 431 -17.02 17.35 1.31
CA CYS A 431 -17.66 16.51 2.32
C CYS A 431 -19.20 16.52 2.23
N ASN A 432 -19.81 17.58 1.72
CA ASN A 432 -21.27 17.69 1.66
C ASN A 432 -21.87 16.96 0.45
N ASN A 433 -21.02 16.50 -0.48
CA ASN A 433 -21.47 15.93 -1.74
C ASN A 433 -21.27 14.40 -1.82
N LEU A 434 -20.91 13.75 -0.70
CA LEU A 434 -20.71 12.30 -0.58
C LEU A 434 -21.88 11.50 -1.19
N SER A 435 -23.11 11.84 -0.83
CA SER A 435 -24.33 11.15 -1.28
C SER A 435 -24.60 11.26 -2.79
N ARG A 436 -23.90 12.14 -3.50
CA ARG A 436 -23.98 12.28 -4.97
C ARG A 436 -22.82 11.63 -5.70
N MET A 437 -21.83 11.11 -4.98
CA MET A 437 -20.71 10.43 -5.59
C MET A 437 -21.11 8.99 -5.95
N PRO A 438 -20.61 8.45 -7.08
CA PRO A 438 -20.88 7.07 -7.45
C PRO A 438 -20.06 6.10 -6.61
N SER A 439 -20.59 4.91 -6.36
CA SER A 439 -19.79 3.80 -5.85
C SER A 439 -18.69 3.42 -6.85
N VAL A 440 -17.59 2.86 -6.33
CA VAL A 440 -16.51 2.29 -7.13
C VAL A 440 -16.42 0.80 -6.83
N ALA A 441 -16.43 -0.05 -7.86
CA ALA A 441 -16.37 -1.50 -7.68
C ALA A 441 -15.17 -2.13 -8.38
N PHE A 442 -14.57 -3.12 -7.73
CA PHE A 442 -13.47 -3.92 -8.26
C PHE A 442 -13.95 -5.33 -8.58
N THR A 443 -13.64 -5.84 -9.76
CA THR A 443 -13.98 -7.22 -10.12
C THR A 443 -12.85 -8.15 -9.70
N ILE A 444 -13.09 -9.06 -8.76
CA ILE A 444 -12.10 -10.03 -8.28
C ILE A 444 -12.70 -11.43 -8.35
N ALA A 445 -12.02 -12.35 -9.04
CA ALA A 445 -12.49 -13.72 -9.25
C ALA A 445 -13.96 -13.80 -9.74
N GLY A 446 -14.36 -12.89 -10.63
CA GLY A 446 -15.71 -12.83 -11.20
C GLY A 446 -16.78 -12.18 -10.31
N LYS A 447 -16.46 -11.77 -9.08
CA LYS A 447 -17.36 -11.07 -8.18
C LYS A 447 -17.01 -9.58 -8.09
N GLN A 448 -18.03 -8.72 -8.00
CA GLN A 448 -17.85 -7.29 -7.80
C GLN A 448 -17.75 -6.96 -6.30
N PHE A 449 -16.74 -6.19 -5.94
CA PHE A 449 -16.47 -5.66 -4.61
C PHE A 449 -16.64 -4.15 -4.65
N GLU A 450 -17.82 -3.69 -4.25
CA GLU A 450 -18.24 -2.29 -4.30
C GLU A 450 -17.80 -1.54 -3.03
N LEU A 451 -17.37 -0.29 -3.20
CA LEU A 451 -17.11 0.67 -2.14
C LEU A 451 -18.03 1.87 -2.30
N SER A 452 -18.74 2.21 -1.22
CA SER A 452 -19.58 3.41 -1.18
C SER A 452 -18.74 4.68 -0.98
N PRO A 453 -19.28 5.87 -1.27
CA PRO A 453 -18.61 7.14 -1.01
C PRO A 453 -18.12 7.32 0.43
N GLU A 454 -18.88 6.83 1.41
CA GLU A 454 -18.53 6.89 2.83
C GLU A 454 -17.34 5.99 3.18
N GLU A 455 -17.08 4.96 2.38
CA GLU A 455 -16.02 3.99 2.62
C GLU A 455 -14.69 4.44 2.00
N TYR A 456 -14.73 4.96 0.77
CA TYR A 456 -13.53 5.40 0.05
C TYR A 456 -13.15 6.87 0.27
N VAL A 457 -14.01 7.71 0.88
CA VAL A 457 -13.64 9.09 1.24
C VAL A 457 -13.20 9.15 2.71
N LEU A 458 -11.99 9.68 2.95
CA LEU A 458 -11.47 9.85 4.30
C LEU A 458 -11.76 11.25 4.81
N LYS A 459 -12.40 11.34 5.99
CA LYS A 459 -12.66 12.61 6.67
C LYS A 459 -11.59 12.88 7.72
N ILE A 460 -10.89 14.01 7.58
CA ILE A 460 -9.79 14.41 8.45
C ILE A 460 -10.16 15.68 9.21
N GLY A 461 -10.04 15.62 10.54
CA GLY A 461 -10.48 16.67 11.45
C GLY A 461 -11.94 16.51 11.90
N THR A 462 -12.42 17.46 12.69
CA THR A 462 -13.75 17.41 13.33
C THR A 462 -14.55 18.69 13.06
N GLY A 463 -15.88 18.58 13.04
CA GLY A 463 -16.78 19.72 12.88
C GLY A 463 -16.74 20.35 11.48
N SER A 464 -16.98 21.66 11.41
CA SER A 464 -17.05 22.43 10.15
C SER A 464 -15.71 22.64 9.45
N ALA A 465 -14.59 22.41 10.15
CA ALA A 465 -13.24 22.49 9.59
C ALA A 465 -12.73 21.14 9.06
N ALA A 466 -13.55 20.08 9.10
CA ALA A 466 -13.17 18.78 8.58
C ALA A 466 -12.96 18.85 7.06
N GLN A 467 -11.89 18.22 6.60
CA GLN A 467 -11.57 18.10 5.18
C GLN A 467 -11.79 16.66 4.74
N CYS A 468 -12.38 16.47 3.56
CA CYS A 468 -12.55 15.16 2.97
C CYS A 468 -11.54 14.97 1.85
N ILE A 469 -10.89 13.81 1.84
CA ILE A 469 -9.93 13.43 0.81
C ILE A 469 -10.39 12.14 0.14
N SER A 470 -10.16 12.07 -1.17
CA SER A 470 -10.28 10.84 -1.94
C SER A 470 -9.31 9.80 -1.37
N GLY A 471 -9.81 8.59 -1.13
CA GLY A 471 -9.01 7.44 -0.77
C GLY A 471 -8.19 6.85 -1.92
N PHE A 472 -8.27 7.45 -3.11
CA PHE A 472 -7.58 7.00 -4.30
C PHE A 472 -6.32 7.83 -4.56
N THR A 473 -5.23 7.16 -4.90
CA THR A 473 -3.97 7.78 -5.31
C THR A 473 -3.47 7.18 -6.63
N ALA A 474 -2.82 8.02 -7.43
CA ALA A 474 -2.30 7.61 -8.73
C ALA A 474 -0.94 6.94 -8.59
N MET A 475 -0.79 5.82 -9.26
CA MET A 475 0.43 5.04 -9.29
C MET A 475 0.50 4.24 -10.59
N ASP A 476 1.41 4.64 -11.47
CA ASP A 476 1.65 3.94 -12.72
C ASP A 476 2.86 3.00 -12.55
N ILE A 477 2.60 1.70 -12.70
CA ILE A 477 3.63 0.66 -12.67
C ILE A 477 3.76 0.10 -14.09
N PRO A 478 4.96 0.17 -14.70
CA PRO A 478 5.16 -0.26 -16.06
C PRO A 478 5.08 -1.80 -16.20
N PRO A 479 4.78 -2.32 -17.39
CA PRO A 479 4.96 -3.74 -17.70
C PRO A 479 6.42 -4.19 -17.49
N PRO A 480 6.66 -5.47 -17.16
CA PRO A 480 5.69 -6.57 -17.09
C PRO A 480 4.97 -6.69 -15.74
N ARG A 481 5.08 -5.69 -14.85
CA ARG A 481 4.52 -5.76 -13.48
C ARG A 481 3.11 -5.19 -13.38
N GLY A 482 2.85 -4.12 -14.12
CA GLY A 482 1.55 -3.50 -14.20
C GLY A 482 0.83 -3.78 -15.53
N PRO A 483 -0.40 -3.26 -15.67
CA PRO A 483 -1.07 -2.36 -14.74
C PRO A 483 -1.44 -3.05 -13.41
N LEU A 484 -1.21 -2.36 -12.29
CA LEU A 484 -1.30 -2.92 -10.93
C LEU A 484 -2.07 -1.98 -10.00
N TRP A 485 -2.90 -2.56 -9.13
CA TRP A 485 -3.57 -1.88 -8.02
C TRP A 485 -2.99 -2.30 -6.67
N ILE A 486 -3.02 -1.37 -5.71
CA ILE A 486 -2.80 -1.66 -4.29
C ILE A 486 -4.11 -1.43 -3.56
N LEU A 487 -4.62 -2.49 -2.94
CA LEU A 487 -5.85 -2.49 -2.16
C LEU A 487 -5.47 -2.44 -0.67
N GLY A 488 -5.43 -1.23 -0.13
CA GLY A 488 -5.09 -0.96 1.27
C GLY A 488 -6.27 -1.03 2.25
N ASP A 489 -6.11 -0.40 3.41
CA ASP A 489 -7.08 -0.41 4.52
C ASP A 489 -8.50 0.04 4.14
N ILE A 490 -8.65 0.89 3.12
CA ILE A 490 -9.98 1.28 2.63
C ILE A 490 -10.74 0.06 2.10
N PHE A 491 -10.08 -0.78 1.30
CA PHE A 491 -10.69 -2.00 0.79
C PHE A 491 -10.75 -3.07 1.88
N MET A 492 -9.63 -3.32 2.56
CA MET A 492 -9.50 -4.38 3.57
C MET A 492 -10.34 -4.12 4.84
N GLY A 493 -10.72 -2.87 5.10
CA GLY A 493 -11.64 -2.55 6.19
C GLY A 493 -13.12 -2.71 5.84
N ARG A 494 -13.47 -2.68 4.55
CA ARG A 494 -14.81 -3.08 4.09
C ARG A 494 -14.92 -4.59 3.90
N TYR A 495 -13.83 -5.21 3.48
CA TYR A 495 -13.74 -6.62 3.16
C TYR A 495 -12.71 -7.32 4.03
N HIS A 496 -13.20 -8.15 4.96
CA HIS A 496 -12.35 -9.06 5.72
C HIS A 496 -11.47 -9.86 4.76
N THR A 497 -10.16 -9.84 5.02
CA THR A 497 -9.16 -10.37 4.09
C THR A 497 -8.41 -11.55 4.71
N VAL A 498 -8.36 -12.67 3.99
CA VAL A 498 -7.65 -13.90 4.37
C VAL A 498 -6.45 -14.08 3.44
N PHE A 499 -5.28 -14.32 4.02
CA PHE A 499 -4.05 -14.65 3.31
C PHE A 499 -3.74 -16.13 3.56
N ASP A 500 -4.07 -16.97 2.57
CA ASP A 500 -3.93 -18.41 2.63
C ASP A 500 -2.58 -18.80 2.01
N PHE A 501 -1.56 -18.91 2.86
CA PHE A 501 -0.20 -19.25 2.45
C PHE A 501 -0.09 -20.72 2.00
N GLY A 502 -0.90 -21.62 2.59
CA GLY A 502 -0.92 -23.03 2.24
C GLY A 502 -1.38 -23.28 0.80
N ASN A 503 -2.43 -22.57 0.37
CA ASN A 503 -2.99 -22.70 -0.97
C ASN A 503 -2.59 -21.57 -1.93
N LEU A 504 -1.72 -20.65 -1.49
CA LEU A 504 -1.26 -19.48 -2.24
C LEU A 504 -2.41 -18.70 -2.87
N ARG A 505 -3.31 -18.19 -2.04
CA ARG A 505 -4.49 -17.41 -2.47
C ARG A 505 -4.88 -16.35 -1.44
N VAL A 506 -5.60 -15.33 -1.88
CA VAL A 506 -6.18 -14.28 -1.03
C VAL A 506 -7.70 -14.37 -1.10
N GLY A 507 -8.38 -14.27 0.04
CA GLY A 507 -9.83 -14.41 0.16
C GLY A 507 -10.49 -13.17 0.73
N PHE A 508 -11.61 -12.74 0.15
CA PHE A 508 -12.34 -11.54 0.56
C PHE A 508 -13.80 -11.86 0.89
N ALA A 509 -14.26 -11.44 2.07
CA ALA A 509 -15.66 -11.49 2.49
C ALA A 509 -16.07 -10.13 3.03
N GLU A 510 -17.36 -9.84 3.07
CA GLU A 510 -17.87 -8.63 3.73
C GLU A 510 -17.47 -8.65 5.21
N ALA A 511 -16.85 -7.57 5.70
CA ALA A 511 -16.54 -7.45 7.13
C ALA A 511 -17.83 -7.27 7.94
N ALA A 512 -17.86 -7.85 9.13
CA ALA A 512 -19.00 -7.77 10.06
C ALA A 512 -19.06 -6.44 10.82
#